data_AF-A0A2V9R7A5-F1
#
_entry.id   AF-A0A2V9R7A5-F1
#
_cell.length_a   1.000
_cell.length_b   1.000
_cell.length_c   1.000
_cell.angle_alpha   90.00
_cell.angle_beta   90.00
_cell.angle_gamma   90.00
#
_symmetry.space_group_name_H-M   'P 1'
#
loop_
_entity.id
_entity.type
_entity.pdbx_description
1 polymer ?
#
loop_
_entity_poly.entity_id
_entity_poly.type
_entity_poly.pdbx_seq_one_letter_code
_entity_poly.pdbx_strand_id
1 'polypeptide(L)'
;MIVTGVKGLSDKIQYLAQFKQRAVTLKQLFEFGSNPSERNLLIAAQFLHQEVPVRLSHRIKELENLPFGLSEMPSVRLVRD
;
A
#
# COMPACT_ATOMS: atom_id res chain seq x y z
N MET A 1 17.29 -28.78 -7.45
CA MET A 1 16.03 -28.03 -7.64
C MET A 1 16.17 -26.68 -6.97
N ILE A 2 16.49 -25.64 -7.74
CA ILE A 2 16.42 -24.26 -7.27
C ILE A 2 15.44 -23.59 -8.23
N VAL A 3 14.20 -23.43 -7.79
CA VAL A 3 13.22 -22.66 -8.55
C VAL A 3 13.52 -21.20 -8.23
N THR A 4 14.32 -20.56 -9.07
CA THR A 4 14.41 -19.10 -9.13
C THR A 4 13.09 -18.59 -9.72
N GLY A 5 12.06 -18.50 -8.88
CA GLY A 5 10.80 -17.85 -9.24
C GLY A 5 11.03 -16.35 -9.36
N VAL A 6 10.74 -15.79 -10.52
CA VAL A 6 10.59 -14.35 -10.68
C VAL A 6 9.51 -13.92 -9.69
N LYS A 7 9.87 -13.13 -8.66
CA LYS A 7 8.90 -12.60 -7.69
C LYS A 7 7.88 -11.77 -8.47
N GLY A 8 6.66 -12.29 -8.62
CA GLY A 8 5.59 -11.61 -9.33
C GLY A 8 5.05 -10.42 -8.54
N LEU A 9 4.28 -9.55 -9.21
CA LEU A 9 3.55 -8.48 -8.53
C LEU A 9 2.64 -9.04 -7.42
N SER A 10 1.97 -10.16 -7.68
CA SER A 10 1.12 -10.86 -6.70
C SER A 10 1.89 -11.31 -5.46
N ASP A 11 3.09 -11.89 -5.60
CA ASP A 11 3.94 -12.28 -4.46
C ASP A 11 4.32 -11.06 -3.62
N LYS A 12 4.61 -9.94 -4.29
CA LYS A 12 4.98 -8.68 -3.63
C LYS A 12 3.79 -8.10 -2.87
N ILE A 13 2.59 -8.10 -3.45
CA ILE A 13 1.35 -7.68 -2.79
C ILE A 13 1.08 -8.55 -1.57
N GLN A 14 1.18 -9.88 -1.71
CA GLN A 14 0.94 -10.81 -0.62
C GLN A 14 1.94 -10.63 0.52
N TYR A 15 3.22 -10.38 0.21
CA TYR A 15 4.25 -10.06 1.19
C TYR A 15 3.97 -8.72 1.89
N LEU A 16 3.70 -7.66 1.13
CA LEU A 16 3.48 -6.31 1.68
C LEU A 16 2.20 -6.20 2.52
N ALA A 17 1.17 -6.98 2.22
CA ALA A 17 -0.06 -7.04 3.00
C ALA A 17 0.12 -7.67 4.40
N GLN A 18 1.27 -8.28 4.70
CA GLN A 18 1.56 -8.81 6.05
C GLN A 18 2.02 -7.71 7.01
N PHE A 19 2.46 -6.55 6.49
CA PHE A 19 2.97 -5.46 7.31
C PHE A 19 1.82 -4.64 7.91
N LYS A 20 1.99 -4.23 9.16
CA LYS A 20 1.07 -3.32 9.83
C LYS A 20 1.21 -1.90 9.27
N GLN A 21 0.08 -1.27 8.94
CA GLN A 21 0.05 0.13 8.50
C GLN A 21 0.47 1.08 9.63
N ARG A 22 1.30 2.08 9.29
CA ARG A 22 1.74 3.08 10.27
C ARG A 22 0.71 4.19 10.38
N ALA A 23 0.05 4.29 11.52
CA ALA A 23 -0.88 5.38 11.79
C ALA A 23 -0.15 6.72 11.90
N VAL A 24 -0.79 7.78 11.41
CA VAL A 24 -0.31 9.16 11.57
C VAL A 24 -1.44 9.95 12.24
N THR A 25 -1.10 10.70 13.30
CA THR A 25 -2.07 11.54 13.99
C THR A 25 -2.27 12.88 13.27
N LEU A 26 -3.41 13.53 13.51
CA LEU A 26 -3.65 14.88 12.98
C LEU A 26 -2.59 15.89 13.44
N LYS A 27 -2.13 15.77 14.70
CA LYS A 27 -1.04 16.60 15.24
C LYS A 27 0.25 16.41 14.44
N GLN A 28 0.66 15.17 14.18
CA GLN A 28 1.86 14.86 13.38
C GLN A 28 1.75 15.39 11.95
N LEU A 29 0.58 15.24 11.31
CA LEU A 29 0.36 15.78 9.96
C LEU A 29 0.49 17.31 9.95
N PHE A 30 -0.13 17.98 10.92
CA PHE A 30 -0.08 19.43 11.04
C PHE A 30 1.35 19.92 11.29
N GLU A 31 2.04 19.38 12.29
CA GLU A 31 3.42 19.77 12.64
C GLU A 31 4.39 19.53 11.49
N PHE A 32 4.25 18.40 10.78
CA PHE A 32 5.08 18.07 9.62
C PHE A 32 4.88 19.05 8.46
N GLY A 33 3.64 19.46 8.20
CA GLY A 33 3.30 20.40 7.12
C GLY A 33 3.52 21.88 7.45
N SER A 34 3.57 22.24 8.73
CA SER A 34 3.61 23.65 9.17
C SER A 34 4.90 24.38 8.83
N ASN A 35 6.02 23.67 8.70
CA ASN A 35 7.31 24.25 8.31
C ASN A 35 7.99 23.38 7.24
N PRO A 36 7.73 23.62 5.94
CA PRO A 36 8.34 22.86 4.87
C PRO A 36 9.85 23.11 4.82
N SER A 37 10.61 22.03 4.69
CA SER A 37 12.07 22.05 4.48
C SER A 37 12.47 20.89 3.58
N GLU A 38 13.62 20.97 2.92
CA GLU A 38 14.14 19.88 2.09
C GLU A 38 14.27 18.58 2.90
N ARG A 39 14.69 18.68 4.17
CA ARG A 39 14.75 17.57 5.10
C ARG A 39 13.38 16.95 5.34
N ASN A 40 12.36 17.76 5.61
CA ASN A 40 11.00 17.26 5.80
C ASN A 40 10.49 16.61 4.52
N LEU A 41 10.73 17.20 3.35
CA LEU A 41 10.33 16.61 2.06
C LEU A 41 10.95 15.22 1.85
N LEU A 42 12.24 15.05 2.15
CA LEU A 42 12.91 13.75 2.06
C LEU A 42 12.29 12.71 3.01
N ILE A 43 11.98 13.11 4.24
CA ILE A 43 11.31 12.24 5.23
C ILE A 43 9.91 11.83 4.74
N ALA A 44 9.14 12.76 4.15
CA ALA A 44 7.85 12.44 3.54
C ALA A 44 8.00 11.43 2.41
N ALA A 45 8.95 11.66 1.49
CA ALA A 45 9.18 10.77 0.37
C ALA A 45 9.56 9.36 0.84
N GLN A 46 10.45 9.24 1.83
CA GLN A 46 10.83 7.95 2.43
C GLN A 46 9.65 7.26 3.09
N PHE A 47 8.83 8.00 3.85
CA PHE A 47 7.63 7.44 4.46
C PHE A 47 6.66 6.92 3.41
N LEU A 48 6.31 7.73 2.41
CA LEU A 48 5.36 7.35 1.37
C LEU A 48 5.86 6.18 0.54
N HIS A 49 7.16 6.13 0.24
CA HIS A 49 7.79 5.02 -0.48
C HIS A 49 7.60 3.68 0.23
N GLN A 50 7.60 3.67 1.57
CA GLN A 50 7.38 2.45 2.36
C GLN A 50 5.88 2.19 2.62
N GLU A 51 5.12 3.23 2.95
CA GLU A 51 3.75 3.10 3.45
C GLU A 51 2.72 2.91 2.33
N VAL A 52 2.85 3.61 1.20
CA VAL A 52 1.89 3.53 0.09
C VAL A 52 1.77 2.11 -0.46
N PRO A 53 2.88 1.39 -0.75
CA PRO A 53 2.79 0.01 -1.22
C PRO A 53 2.13 -0.94 -0.21
N VAL A 54 2.38 -0.77 1.09
CA VAL A 54 1.72 -1.56 2.14
C VAL A 54 0.22 -1.31 2.13
N ARG A 55 -0.21 -0.04 2.15
CA ARG A 55 -1.64 0.33 2.16
C ARG A 55 -2.38 -0.17 0.93
N LEU A 56 -1.79 0.01 -0.26
CA LEU A 56 -2.39 -0.47 -1.50
C LEU A 56 -2.49 -2.00 -1.52
N SER A 57 -1.49 -2.72 -1.02
CA SER A 57 -1.51 -4.18 -0.96
C SER A 57 -2.66 -4.71 -0.08
N HIS A 58 -2.93 -4.05 1.05
CA HIS A 58 -4.12 -4.34 1.87
C HIS A 58 -5.42 -4.13 1.09
N ARG A 59 -5.55 -3.00 0.38
CA ARG A 59 -6.77 -2.70 -0.41
C ARG A 59 -6.98 -3.65 -1.57
N ILE A 60 -5.93 -4.00 -2.30
CA ILE A 60 -6.02 -5.00 -3.38
C ILE A 60 -6.52 -6.33 -2.81
N LYS A 61 -5.94 -6.80 -1.70
CA LYS A 61 -6.42 -8.04 -1.06
C LYS A 61 -7.87 -7.94 -0.58
N GLU A 62 -8.30 -6.80 -0.06
CA GLU A 62 -9.71 -6.61 0.31
C GLU A 62 -10.62 -6.72 -0.91
N LEU A 63 -10.25 -6.11 -2.04
CA LEU A 63 -11.01 -6.17 -3.30
C LEU A 63 -11.04 -7.58 -3.90
N GLU A 64 -9.94 -8.34 -3.80
CA GLU A 64 -9.86 -9.74 -4.23
C GLU A 64 -10.78 -10.66 -3.40
N ASN A 65 -10.94 -10.36 -2.11
CA ASN A 65 -11.68 -11.20 -1.16
C ASN A 65 -13.10 -10.71 -0.88
N LEU A 66 -13.68 -9.84 -1.72
CA LEU A 66 -15.06 -9.40 -1.58
C LEU A 66 -16.04 -10.58 -1.72
N PRO A 67 -17.11 -10.63 -0.90
CA PRO A 67 -18.02 -11.75 -0.86
C PRO A 67 -18.98 -11.77 -2.07
N PHE A 68 -19.73 -12.86 -2.23
CA PHE A 68 -20.83 -13.01 -3.20
C PHE A 68 -20.44 -12.76 -4.67
N GLY A 69 -19.17 -12.97 -5.02
CA GLY A 69 -18.67 -12.73 -6.38
C GLY A 69 -18.53 -11.24 -6.74
N LEU A 70 -18.63 -10.33 -5.77
CA LEU A 70 -18.46 -8.90 -6.01
C LEU A 70 -17.06 -8.57 -6.56
N SER A 71 -16.03 -9.34 -6.21
CA SER A 71 -14.68 -9.22 -6.75
C SER A 71 -14.60 -9.40 -8.27
N GLU A 72 -15.57 -10.10 -8.87
CA GLU A 72 -15.65 -10.34 -10.32
C GLU A 72 -16.46 -9.30 -11.09
N MET A 73 -17.11 -8.36 -10.38
CA MET A 73 -17.83 -7.28 -11.05
C MET A 73 -16.87 -6.46 -11.93
N PRO A 74 -17.26 -6.12 -13.18
CA PRO A 74 -16.37 -5.38 -14.09
C PRO A 74 -15.83 -4.07 -13.51
N SER A 75 -16.65 -3.34 -12.75
CA SER A 75 -16.24 -2.10 -12.08
C SER A 75 -15.23 -2.31 -10.95
N VAL A 76 -15.28 -3.45 -10.27
CA VAL A 76 -14.33 -3.79 -9.20
C VAL A 76 -12.99 -4.18 -9.79
N ARG A 77 -12.99 -5.02 -10.83
CA ARG A 77 -11.77 -5.40 -11.55
C ARG A 77 -11.06 -4.19 -12.16
N LEU A 78 -11.83 -3.24 -12.72
CA LEU A 78 -11.29 -1.99 -13.26
C LEU A 78 -10.51 -1.16 -12.23
N VAL A 79 -10.88 -1.21 -10.95
CA VAL A 79 -10.20 -0.44 -9.90
C VAL A 79 -9.02 -1.22 -9.30
N ARG A 80 -9.10 -2.55 -9.31
CA ARG A 80 -8.09 -3.44 -8.73
C ARG A 80 -6.88 -3.63 -9.67
N ASP A 81 -7.14 -3.80 -10.96
CA ASP A 81 -6.18 -4.20 -12.00
C ASP A 81 -5.57 -2.99 -12.73
#